data_AF-A0A2V8ZC79-F1
#
_entry.id   AF-A0A2V8ZC79-F1
#
_cell.length_a   1.000
_cell.length_b   1.000
_cell.length_c   1.000
_cell.angle_alpha   90.00
_cell.angle_beta   90.00
_cell.angle_gamma   90.00
#
_symmetry.space_group_name_H-M   'P 1'
#
loop_
_entity.id
_entity.type
_entity.pdbx_description
1 polymer ?
#
loop_
_entity_poly.entity_id
_entity_poly.type
_entity_poly.pdbx_seq_one_letter_code
_entity_poly.pdbx_strand_id
1 'polypeptide(L)'
;MSGTLGLILMRLLRLFIGCSLFLLLASLVLAQWQRTVFSGKGQFTDVPTPHPLSYFTADPFLRDDGGDFCEVCTPPDKERYVITSEVQRLGTLAGFPLSEVLYRISSREKGEPAEIKWKSILVQTGDDSYREIYHLQSSGGGPSTLTPAKIVKVGDEEVLATNDPDGGNGGGCWDAYWWFDSSGPHQLDFSKVRAAITKQVASGAFFWTTCWAMNLEQQEIKSVVQKGDARCHACDMLGEVTAHFRLHGAVAEPISVEFVADPPVAH
;
A
#
# COMPACT_ATOMS: atom_id res chain seq x y z
N MET A 1 38.81 44.87 -20.64
CA MET A 1 37.76 44.66 -19.61
C MET A 1 36.73 43.61 -20.04
N SER A 2 37.14 42.46 -20.60
CA SER A 2 36.20 41.45 -21.14
C SER A 2 36.21 40.10 -20.40
N GLY A 3 37.17 39.85 -19.51
CA GLY A 3 37.32 38.57 -18.82
C GLY A 3 36.43 38.40 -17.58
N THR A 4 36.09 39.50 -16.91
CA THR A 4 35.41 39.47 -15.61
C THR A 4 33.91 39.16 -15.74
N LEU A 5 33.26 39.59 -16.83
CA LEU A 5 31.83 39.40 -17.06
C LEU A 5 31.48 37.93 -17.36
N GLY A 6 32.32 37.24 -18.15
CA GLY A 6 32.13 35.82 -18.49
C GLY A 6 32.29 34.89 -17.27
N LEU A 7 33.20 35.23 -16.35
CA LEU A 7 33.41 34.47 -15.12
C LEU A 7 32.22 34.57 -14.13
N ILE A 8 31.59 35.73 -14.06
CA ILE A 8 30.40 35.96 -13.21
C ILE A 8 29.19 35.22 -13.78
N LEU A 9 28.99 35.26 -15.10
CA LEU A 9 27.89 34.56 -15.78
C LEU A 9 28.02 33.02 -15.64
N MET A 10 29.23 32.47 -15.79
CA MET A 10 29.47 31.04 -15.59
C MET A 10 29.27 30.59 -14.13
N ARG A 11 29.59 31.45 -13.15
CA ARG A 11 29.34 31.16 -11.72
C ARG A 11 27.85 31.17 -11.39
N LEU A 12 27.10 32.15 -11.91
CA LEU A 12 25.65 32.23 -11.74
C LEU A 12 24.92 31.05 -12.40
N LEU A 13 25.36 30.63 -13.60
CA LEU A 13 24.79 29.47 -14.29
C LEU A 13 25.05 28.15 -13.52
N ARG A 14 26.26 27.98 -12.96
CA ARG A 14 26.58 26.82 -12.10
C ARG A 14 25.77 26.80 -10.80
N LEU A 15 25.54 27.96 -10.19
CA LEU A 15 24.69 28.12 -9.01
C LEU A 15 23.22 27.79 -9.32
N PHE A 16 22.69 28.25 -10.45
CA PHE A 16 21.33 27.93 -10.90
C PHE A 16 21.17 26.44 -11.18
N ILE A 17 22.09 25.83 -11.94
CA ILE A 17 22.06 24.38 -12.22
C ILE A 17 22.15 23.57 -10.92
N GLY A 18 23.06 23.95 -10.01
CA GLY A 18 23.19 23.30 -8.70
C GLY A 18 21.90 23.39 -7.86
N CYS A 19 21.27 24.56 -7.83
CA CYS A 19 20.02 24.77 -7.08
C CYS A 19 18.84 24.01 -7.71
N SER A 20 18.73 23.96 -9.04
CA SER A 20 17.72 23.17 -9.75
C SER A 20 17.90 21.67 -9.54
N LEU A 21 19.15 21.18 -9.56
CA LEU A 21 19.46 19.77 -9.30
C LEU A 21 19.13 19.39 -7.86
N PHE A 22 19.43 20.29 -6.90
CA PHE A 22 19.12 20.06 -5.48
C PHE A 22 17.62 20.03 -5.21
N LEU A 23 16.84 20.89 -5.87
CA LEU A 23 15.36 20.89 -5.78
C LEU A 23 14.76 19.61 -6.40
N LEU A 24 15.29 19.14 -7.53
CA LEU A 24 14.88 17.88 -8.15
C LEU A 24 15.19 16.67 -7.26
N LEU A 25 16.41 16.60 -6.71
CA LEU A 25 16.80 15.53 -5.78
C LEU A 25 15.97 15.54 -4.50
N ALA A 26 15.68 16.72 -3.93
CA ALA A 26 14.81 16.84 -2.76
C ALA A 26 13.36 16.38 -3.05
N SER A 27 12.84 16.66 -4.25
CA SER A 27 11.49 16.21 -4.64
C SER A 27 11.40 14.68 -4.81
N LEU A 28 12.46 14.03 -5.27
CA LEU A 28 12.51 12.57 -5.41
C LEU A 28 12.57 11.87 -4.05
N VAL A 29 13.31 12.41 -3.08
CA VAL A 29 13.36 11.86 -1.71
C VAL A 29 12.01 12.01 -0.99
N LEU A 30 11.27 13.09 -1.23
CA LEU A 30 9.92 13.28 -0.66
C LEU A 30 8.86 12.36 -1.30
N ALA A 31 9.00 12.06 -2.59
CA ALA A 31 8.08 11.14 -3.29
C ALA A 31 8.20 9.69 -2.79
N GLN A 32 9.32 9.34 -2.16
CA GLN A 32 9.59 7.98 -1.69
C GLN A 32 8.95 7.70 -0.31
N TRP A 33 8.99 8.67 0.59
CA TRP A 33 8.36 8.55 1.90
C TRP A 33 6.89 8.96 1.79
N GLN A 34 6.10 8.12 1.15
CA GLN A 34 4.66 8.27 1.08
C GLN A 34 3.97 7.33 2.07
N ARG A 35 2.90 7.84 2.67
CA ARG A 35 1.97 7.05 3.47
C ARG A 35 0.72 6.81 2.64
N THR A 36 0.30 5.55 2.54
CA THR A 36 -1.01 5.21 1.98
C THR A 36 -2.01 5.06 3.11
N VAL A 37 -3.12 5.80 3.04
CA VAL A 37 -4.21 5.75 4.02
C VAL A 37 -5.46 5.18 3.36
N PHE A 38 -6.03 4.16 3.99
CA PHE A 38 -7.33 3.59 3.66
C PHE A 38 -8.28 3.81 4.83
N SER A 39 -9.43 4.43 4.58
CA SER A 39 -10.47 4.68 5.57
C SER A 39 -11.86 4.59 4.96
N GLY A 40 -12.91 4.67 5.78
CA GLY A 40 -14.31 4.73 5.36
C GLY A 40 -14.63 5.94 4.46
N LYS A 41 -13.76 6.95 4.43
CA LYS A 41 -13.85 8.11 3.52
C LYS A 41 -13.10 7.93 2.19
N GLY A 42 -12.47 6.78 1.99
CA GLY A 42 -11.75 6.42 0.78
C GLY A 42 -10.24 6.30 0.99
N GLN A 43 -9.49 6.42 -0.11
CA GLN A 43 -8.05 6.26 -0.14
C GLN A 43 -7.37 7.58 -0.50
N PHE A 44 -6.27 7.89 0.19
CA PHE A 44 -5.38 8.99 -0.18
C PHE A 44 -3.92 8.66 0.16
N THR A 45 -3.01 9.46 -0.37
CA THR A 45 -1.59 9.42 -0.04
C THR A 45 -1.10 10.77 0.45
N ASP A 46 -0.18 10.76 1.41
CA ASP A 46 0.50 11.96 1.90
C ASP A 46 1.98 11.70 2.21
N VAL A 47 2.68 12.74 2.66
CA VAL A 47 4.08 12.65 3.12
C VAL A 47 4.08 12.74 4.65
N PRO A 48 4.32 11.64 5.38
CA PRO A 48 4.21 11.58 6.82
C PRO A 48 5.40 12.28 7.48
N THR A 49 5.12 13.09 8.50
CA THR A 49 6.15 13.57 9.41
C THR A 49 6.62 12.44 10.33
N PRO A 50 7.92 12.36 10.69
CA PRO A 50 8.38 11.43 11.70
C PRO A 50 7.81 11.76 13.08
N HIS A 51 7.50 10.72 13.86
CA HIS A 51 7.00 10.84 15.23
C HIS A 51 7.59 9.78 16.15
N PRO A 52 7.66 10.01 17.47
CA PRO A 52 8.04 8.98 18.43
C PRO A 52 7.00 7.86 18.49
N LEU A 53 7.39 6.67 18.96
CA LEU A 53 6.47 5.53 19.03
C LEU A 53 5.22 5.85 19.86
N SER A 54 5.37 6.67 20.89
CA SER A 54 4.28 7.15 21.75
C SER A 54 3.18 7.92 21.00
N TYR A 55 3.50 8.57 19.87
CA TYR A 55 2.50 9.20 19.01
C TYR A 55 1.49 8.19 18.49
N PHE A 56 1.93 6.95 18.21
CA PHE A 56 1.07 5.90 17.66
C PHE A 56 0.33 5.10 18.74
N THR A 57 0.81 5.10 19.98
CA THR A 57 0.31 4.18 21.02
C THR A 57 -0.37 4.85 22.23
N ALA A 58 0.00 6.10 22.56
CA ALA A 58 -0.43 6.73 23.82
C ALA A 58 -1.92 7.09 23.83
N ASP A 59 -2.42 7.64 22.72
CA ASP A 59 -3.85 7.86 22.51
C ASP A 59 -4.23 7.41 21.08
N PRO A 60 -4.59 6.12 20.91
CA PRO A 60 -5.00 5.59 19.63
C PRO A 60 -6.20 6.30 19.00
N PHE A 61 -7.02 7.02 19.78
CA PHE A 61 -8.14 7.78 19.23
C PHE A 61 -7.69 8.95 18.35
N LEU A 62 -6.45 9.41 18.49
CA LEU A 62 -5.88 10.45 17.64
C LEU A 62 -5.47 9.90 16.26
N ARG A 63 -5.55 8.59 16.04
CA ARG A 63 -5.25 7.91 14.78
C ARG A 63 -6.47 7.72 13.89
N ASP A 64 -7.59 8.35 14.26
CA ASP A 64 -8.80 8.37 13.47
C ASP A 64 -8.73 9.37 12.31
N ASP A 65 -7.82 9.14 11.37
CA ASP A 65 -7.71 9.95 10.14
C ASP A 65 -9.01 9.90 9.29
N GLY A 66 -9.80 8.84 9.37
CA GLY A 66 -11.09 8.69 8.70
C GLY A 66 -12.28 9.30 9.42
N GLY A 67 -12.24 9.49 10.74
CA GLY A 67 -13.47 9.75 11.51
C GLY A 67 -14.36 8.50 11.64
N ASP A 68 -13.78 7.32 11.48
CA ASP A 68 -14.48 6.05 11.26
C ASP A 68 -14.88 5.34 12.55
N PHE A 69 -14.53 5.89 13.73
CA PHE A 69 -15.02 5.35 15.01
C PHE A 69 -16.54 5.30 15.06
N CYS A 70 -17.21 6.28 14.47
CA CYS A 70 -18.64 6.25 14.31
C CYS A 70 -19.08 7.02 13.07
N GLU A 71 -19.36 6.29 11.99
CA GLU A 71 -19.90 6.82 10.74
C GLU A 71 -21.20 7.63 10.93
N VAL A 72 -21.92 7.42 12.04
CA VAL A 72 -23.26 8.00 12.31
C VAL A 72 -23.31 8.88 13.57
N CYS A 73 -22.20 9.06 14.30
CA CYS A 73 -22.20 9.86 15.53
C CYS A 73 -21.60 11.23 15.27
N THR A 74 -22.30 12.28 15.68
CA THR A 74 -21.71 13.61 15.82
C THR A 74 -22.12 14.19 17.18
N PRO A 75 -21.18 14.46 18.10
CA PRO A 75 -19.73 14.19 18.01
C PRO A 75 -19.38 12.69 18.22
N PRO A 76 -18.17 12.25 17.82
CA PRO A 76 -17.69 10.90 18.10
C PRO A 76 -17.63 10.66 19.61
N ASP A 77 -18.45 9.75 20.09
CA ASP A 77 -18.52 9.38 21.52
C ASP A 77 -17.42 8.36 21.83
N LYS A 78 -16.19 8.88 22.04
CA LYS A 78 -15.02 8.07 22.40
C LYS A 78 -15.26 7.23 23.66
N GLU A 79 -16.15 7.67 24.56
CA GLU A 79 -16.45 6.97 25.81
C GLU A 79 -17.15 5.63 25.57
N ARG A 80 -17.85 5.48 24.42
CA ARG A 80 -18.51 4.23 24.01
C ARG A 80 -17.56 3.15 23.53
N TYR A 81 -16.30 3.47 23.26
CA TYR A 81 -15.36 2.52 22.68
C TYR A 81 -14.22 2.21 23.65
N VAL A 82 -13.67 1.01 23.50
CA VAL A 82 -12.39 0.61 24.06
C VAL A 82 -11.46 0.38 22.88
N ILE A 83 -10.31 1.08 22.89
CA ILE A 83 -9.25 0.88 21.92
C ILE A 83 -7.97 0.49 22.66
N THR A 84 -7.33 -0.57 22.18
CA THR A 84 -6.00 -0.96 22.62
C THR A 84 -5.05 -0.94 21.43
N SER A 85 -3.78 -0.67 21.70
CA SER A 85 -2.71 -0.73 20.70
C SER A 85 -1.66 -1.75 21.12
N GLU A 86 -1.14 -2.49 20.15
CA GLU A 86 -0.04 -3.42 20.32
C GLU A 86 1.02 -3.13 19.27
N VAL A 87 2.28 -3.02 19.68
CA VAL A 87 3.40 -2.82 18.75
C VAL A 87 4.05 -4.17 18.48
N GLN A 88 4.15 -4.54 17.21
CA GLN A 88 4.85 -5.74 16.76
C GLN A 88 6.06 -5.36 15.91
N ARG A 89 7.21 -5.98 16.18
CA ARG A 89 8.41 -5.81 15.34
C ARG A 89 8.33 -6.77 14.16
N LEU A 90 8.45 -6.22 12.95
CA LEU A 90 8.36 -6.99 11.70
C LEU A 90 9.71 -7.52 11.23
N GLY A 91 10.79 -6.81 11.57
CA GLY A 91 12.15 -7.15 11.14
C GLY A 91 12.90 -5.92 10.65
N THR A 92 13.79 -6.12 9.67
CA THR A 92 14.61 -5.03 9.11
C THR A 92 14.77 -5.28 7.61
N LEU A 93 14.54 -4.24 6.80
CA LEU A 93 14.79 -4.26 5.36
C LEU A 93 15.73 -3.12 4.98
N ALA A 94 16.79 -3.43 4.22
CA ALA A 94 17.82 -2.47 3.80
C ALA A 94 18.38 -1.59 4.94
N GLY A 95 18.45 -2.13 6.16
CA GLY A 95 18.91 -1.40 7.35
C GLY A 95 17.85 -0.58 8.09
N PHE A 96 16.59 -0.58 7.63
CA PHE A 96 15.47 0.08 8.29
C PHE A 96 14.70 -0.89 9.20
N PRO A 97 14.69 -0.69 10.53
CA PRO A 97 13.82 -1.44 11.41
C PRO A 97 12.34 -1.14 11.12
N LEU A 98 11.55 -2.21 11.03
CA LEU A 98 10.12 -2.15 10.72
C LEU A 98 9.31 -2.60 11.92
N SER A 99 8.19 -1.92 12.16
CA SER A 99 7.21 -2.30 13.17
C SER A 99 5.82 -2.00 12.65
N GLU A 100 4.81 -2.70 13.18
CA GLU A 100 3.42 -2.32 13.00
C GLU A 100 2.77 -2.04 14.35
N VAL A 101 1.74 -1.21 14.32
CA VAL A 101 0.85 -0.97 15.45
C VAL A 101 -0.51 -1.51 15.08
N LEU A 102 -0.99 -2.48 15.85
CA LEU A 102 -2.27 -3.12 15.68
C LEU A 102 -3.26 -2.54 16.67
N TYR A 103 -4.36 -2.00 16.16
CA TYR A 103 -5.40 -1.37 16.97
C TYR A 103 -6.61 -2.28 17.05
N ARG A 104 -6.99 -2.64 18.28
CA ARG A 104 -8.19 -3.44 18.53
C ARG A 104 -9.26 -2.53 19.09
N ILE A 105 -10.45 -2.56 18.50
CA ILE A 105 -11.54 -1.62 18.77
C ILE A 105 -12.82 -2.41 19.03
N SER A 106 -13.49 -2.12 20.13
CA SER A 106 -14.81 -2.67 20.49
C SER A 106 -15.69 -1.58 21.09
N SER A 107 -17.01 -1.78 21.05
CA SER A 107 -17.87 -1.02 21.95
C SER A 107 -17.65 -1.49 23.39
N ARG A 108 -17.71 -0.57 24.34
CA ARG A 108 -17.57 -0.84 25.77
C ARG A 108 -18.59 -1.87 26.27
N GLU A 109 -19.78 -1.89 25.67
CA GLU A 109 -20.82 -2.90 25.94
C GLU A 109 -20.38 -4.33 25.61
N LYS A 110 -19.52 -4.50 24.59
CA LYS A 110 -18.97 -5.80 24.19
C LYS A 110 -17.75 -6.22 25.00
N GLY A 111 -17.20 -5.34 25.84
CA GLY A 111 -16.01 -5.59 26.65
C GLY A 111 -14.69 -5.42 25.88
N GLU A 112 -13.64 -6.13 26.31
CA GLU A 112 -12.29 -6.02 25.76
C GLU A 112 -12.22 -6.37 24.25
N PRO A 113 -11.53 -5.57 23.43
CA PRO A 113 -11.47 -5.78 21.99
C PRO A 113 -10.49 -6.91 21.63
N ALA A 114 -10.97 -7.91 20.89
CA ALA A 114 -10.16 -9.04 20.41
C ALA A 114 -9.67 -8.87 18.96
N GLU A 115 -10.49 -8.27 18.10
CA GLU A 115 -10.23 -8.16 16.66
C GLU A 115 -9.38 -6.94 16.33
N ILE A 116 -8.43 -7.11 15.41
CA ILE A 116 -7.67 -5.99 14.86
C ILE A 116 -8.57 -5.28 13.86
N LYS A 117 -8.84 -4.01 14.12
CA LYS A 117 -9.70 -3.17 13.27
C LYS A 117 -8.90 -2.18 12.47
N TRP A 118 -7.86 -1.58 13.06
CA TRP A 118 -6.96 -0.69 12.34
C TRP A 118 -5.51 -1.16 12.46
N LYS A 119 -4.66 -0.69 11.55
CA LYS A 119 -3.21 -0.84 11.69
C LYS A 119 -2.41 0.27 11.04
N SER A 120 -1.22 0.48 11.60
CA SER A 120 -0.19 1.38 11.08
C SER A 120 1.08 0.59 10.82
N ILE A 121 1.74 0.79 9.68
CA ILE A 121 3.09 0.24 9.44
C ILE A 121 4.12 1.38 9.54
N LEU A 122 5.11 1.16 10.38
CA LEU A 122 6.12 2.15 10.79
C LEU A 122 7.51 1.72 10.35
N VAL A 123 8.25 2.69 9.83
CA VAL A 123 9.67 2.58 9.52
C VAL A 123 10.47 3.45 10.48
N GLN A 124 11.41 2.86 11.20
CA GLN A 124 12.28 3.62 12.09
C GLN A 124 13.34 4.36 11.29
N THR A 125 13.41 5.68 11.46
CA THR A 125 14.32 6.58 10.72
C THR A 125 15.30 7.32 11.63
N GLY A 126 15.21 7.11 12.94
CA GLY A 126 16.14 7.64 13.94
C GLY A 126 15.86 7.06 15.33
N ASP A 127 16.52 7.60 16.36
CA ASP A 127 16.28 7.24 17.75
C ASP A 127 14.86 7.65 18.16
N ASP A 128 14.02 6.67 18.50
CA ASP A 128 12.59 6.86 18.77
C ASP A 128 11.90 7.81 17.76
N SER A 129 12.16 7.58 16.47
CA SER A 129 11.61 8.38 15.37
C SER A 129 11.15 7.49 14.23
N TYR A 130 9.85 7.49 13.97
CA TYR A 130 9.17 6.58 13.06
C TYR A 130 8.37 7.35 12.01
N ARG A 131 8.46 6.93 10.76
CA ARG A 131 7.57 7.38 9.67
C ARG A 131 6.55 6.28 9.39
N GLU A 132 5.28 6.64 9.37
CA GLU A 132 4.19 5.72 9.00
C GLU A 132 4.05 5.65 7.49
N ILE A 133 4.14 4.46 6.89
CA ILE A 133 4.06 4.26 5.43
C ILE A 133 2.72 3.66 4.98
N TYR A 134 1.94 3.16 5.93
CA TYR A 134 0.64 2.57 5.67
C TYR A 134 -0.27 2.77 6.89
N HIS A 135 -1.51 3.13 6.63
CA HIS A 135 -2.57 3.24 7.61
C HIS A 135 -3.85 2.63 7.04
N LEU A 136 -4.43 1.67 7.74
CA LEU A 136 -5.71 1.06 7.35
C LEU A 136 -6.69 1.15 8.50
N GLN A 137 -7.83 1.76 8.22
CA GLN A 137 -9.02 1.77 9.08
C GLN A 137 -10.10 0.92 8.42
N SER A 138 -10.39 -0.25 9.00
CA SER A 138 -11.57 -1.00 8.61
C SER A 138 -12.82 -0.22 9.05
N SER A 139 -13.61 0.25 8.07
CA SER A 139 -14.90 0.89 8.29
C SER A 139 -15.91 -0.12 8.87
N GLY A 140 -16.65 0.31 9.89
CA GLY A 140 -17.31 -0.57 10.84
C GLY A 140 -18.39 -1.49 10.27
N GLY A 141 -18.27 -2.80 10.52
CA GLY A 141 -19.40 -3.73 10.50
C GLY A 141 -19.09 -5.17 10.13
N GLY A 142 -17.99 -5.43 9.42
CA GLY A 142 -17.63 -6.78 8.97
C GLY A 142 -16.92 -7.64 10.03
N PRO A 143 -17.08 -8.98 9.98
CA PRO A 143 -16.38 -9.94 10.85
C PRO A 143 -14.89 -10.10 10.50
N SER A 144 -14.38 -9.34 9.53
CA SER A 144 -13.01 -9.45 9.05
C SER A 144 -12.06 -8.78 10.04
N THR A 145 -11.27 -9.59 10.74
CA THR A 145 -10.07 -9.10 11.45
C THR A 145 -8.98 -8.81 10.42
N LEU A 146 -8.29 -7.68 10.58
CA LEU A 146 -7.07 -7.42 9.84
C LEU A 146 -5.99 -8.44 10.23
N THR A 147 -5.04 -8.66 9.33
CA THR A 147 -3.92 -9.57 9.55
C THR A 147 -2.62 -8.79 9.78
N PRO A 148 -1.66 -9.31 10.56
CA PRO A 148 -0.33 -8.72 10.68
C PRO A 148 0.38 -8.62 9.33
N ALA A 149 1.15 -7.55 9.12
CA ALA A 149 2.05 -7.45 7.98
C ALA A 149 3.19 -8.47 8.11
N LYS A 150 3.84 -8.80 6.98
CA LYS A 150 4.96 -9.75 6.96
C LYS A 150 6.05 -9.34 5.99
N ILE A 151 7.30 -9.68 6.32
CA ILE A 151 8.39 -9.69 5.34
C ILE A 151 8.37 -11.04 4.63
N VAL A 152 8.29 -11.02 3.30
CA VAL A 152 8.26 -12.22 2.46
C VAL A 152 9.40 -12.21 1.45
N LYS A 153 9.86 -13.40 1.07
CA LYS A 153 10.84 -13.58 0.02
C LYS A 153 10.16 -13.68 -1.33
N VAL A 154 10.63 -12.92 -2.31
CA VAL A 154 10.07 -12.83 -3.66
C VAL A 154 11.22 -12.95 -4.66
N GLY A 155 11.48 -14.18 -5.12
CA GLY A 155 12.71 -14.47 -5.86
C GLY A 155 13.94 -14.19 -5.00
N ASP A 156 14.77 -13.25 -5.45
CA ASP A 156 16.00 -12.83 -4.74
C ASP A 156 15.77 -11.61 -3.83
N GLU A 157 14.58 -11.01 -3.83
CA GLU A 157 14.24 -9.82 -3.06
C GLU A 157 13.48 -10.17 -1.77
N GLU A 158 13.53 -9.27 -0.79
CA GLU A 158 12.65 -9.28 0.38
C GLU A 158 11.68 -8.11 0.30
N VAL A 159 10.41 -8.37 0.59
CA VAL A 159 9.31 -7.41 0.44
C VAL A 159 8.49 -7.36 1.72
N LEU A 160 8.21 -6.16 2.20
CA LEU A 160 7.17 -5.94 3.21
C LEU A 160 5.81 -6.04 2.52
N ALA A 161 4.94 -6.92 3.01
CA ALA A 161 3.63 -7.19 2.43
C ALA A 161 2.52 -7.07 3.48
N THR A 162 1.41 -6.48 3.05
CA THR A 162 0.12 -6.50 3.76
C THR A 162 -0.99 -6.86 2.79
N ASN A 163 -1.96 -7.65 3.24
CA ASN A 163 -3.15 -8.04 2.48
C ASN A 163 -4.28 -8.31 3.47
N ASP A 164 -5.28 -7.44 3.46
CA ASP A 164 -6.37 -7.49 4.43
C ASP A 164 -7.72 -7.55 3.74
N PRO A 165 -8.61 -8.48 4.12
CA PRO A 165 -9.94 -8.57 3.54
C PRO A 165 -10.74 -7.28 3.75
N ASP A 166 -11.42 -6.81 2.71
CA ASP A 166 -12.21 -5.57 2.77
C ASP A 166 -13.56 -5.71 3.52
N GLY A 167 -13.89 -6.95 3.92
CA GLY A 167 -15.14 -7.29 4.59
C GLY A 167 -16.35 -7.38 3.65
N GLY A 168 -16.18 -7.12 2.36
CA GLY A 168 -17.22 -7.22 1.34
C GLY A 168 -17.44 -8.64 0.81
N ASN A 169 -18.60 -8.86 0.19
CA ASN A 169 -18.97 -10.16 -0.40
C ASN A 169 -18.26 -10.46 -1.75
N GLY A 170 -17.47 -9.51 -2.26
CA GLY A 170 -16.79 -9.62 -3.56
C GLY A 170 -15.38 -10.21 -3.51
N GLY A 171 -14.90 -10.59 -2.31
CA GLY A 171 -13.51 -11.07 -2.13
C GLY A 171 -12.46 -9.97 -2.32
N GLY A 172 -12.84 -8.70 -2.13
CA GLY A 172 -11.91 -7.58 -2.18
C GLY A 172 -10.98 -7.55 -0.97
N CYS A 173 -9.92 -6.77 -1.08
CA CYS A 173 -8.93 -6.60 -0.03
C CYS A 173 -8.24 -5.24 -0.16
N TRP A 174 -7.56 -4.84 0.90
CA TRP A 174 -6.55 -3.79 0.90
C TRP A 174 -5.18 -4.46 0.94
N ASP A 175 -4.44 -4.37 -0.16
CA ASP A 175 -3.07 -4.86 -0.23
C ASP A 175 -2.08 -3.76 -0.59
N ALA A 176 -0.87 -3.90 -0.08
CA ALA A 176 0.25 -3.04 -0.40
C ALA A 176 1.58 -3.76 -0.13
N TYR A 177 2.56 -3.45 -0.96
CA TYR A 177 3.84 -4.15 -1.01
C TYR A 177 4.96 -3.14 -1.18
N TRP A 178 6.03 -3.27 -0.40
CA TRP A 178 7.18 -2.38 -0.46
C TRP A 178 8.49 -3.16 -0.53
N TRP A 179 9.30 -2.79 -1.51
CA TRP A 179 10.72 -3.10 -1.55
C TRP A 179 11.51 -1.98 -0.90
N PHE A 180 12.70 -2.25 -0.39
CA PHE A 180 13.53 -1.26 0.29
C PHE A 180 14.94 -1.24 -0.27
N ASP A 181 15.50 -0.04 -0.37
CA ASP A 181 16.93 0.19 -0.53
C ASP A 181 17.43 1.22 0.48
N SER A 182 18.68 1.69 0.31
CA SER A 182 19.29 2.69 1.18
C SER A 182 18.54 4.03 1.28
N SER A 183 17.63 4.32 0.35
CA SER A 183 16.84 5.54 0.35
C SER A 183 15.51 5.40 1.12
N GLY A 184 15.08 4.16 1.42
CA GLY A 184 13.86 3.87 2.15
C GLY A 184 12.88 2.95 1.38
N PRO A 185 11.59 2.99 1.74
CA PRO A 185 10.55 2.16 1.13
C PRO A 185 10.22 2.61 -0.29
N HIS A 186 9.95 1.66 -1.17
CA HIS A 186 9.43 1.87 -2.52
C HIS A 186 8.24 0.95 -2.72
N GLN A 187 7.06 1.52 -2.98
CA GLN A 187 5.90 0.70 -3.29
C GLN A 187 6.13 -0.07 -4.60
N LEU A 188 5.79 -1.36 -4.61
CA LEU A 188 5.98 -2.19 -5.79
C LEU A 188 5.12 -1.71 -6.96
N ASP A 189 5.74 -1.56 -8.13
CA ASP A 189 5.10 -1.16 -9.37
C ASP A 189 4.80 -2.38 -10.26
N PHE A 190 3.51 -2.71 -10.38
CA PHE A 190 3.00 -3.78 -11.23
C PHE A 190 2.46 -3.29 -12.59
N SER A 191 2.66 -2.01 -12.93
CA SER A 191 2.12 -1.40 -14.16
C SER A 191 2.56 -2.14 -15.43
N LYS A 192 3.82 -2.61 -15.48
CA LYS A 192 4.34 -3.40 -16.61
C LYS A 192 3.66 -4.76 -16.73
N VAL A 193 3.44 -5.45 -15.61
CA VAL A 193 2.71 -6.74 -15.60
C VAL A 193 1.26 -6.53 -16.04
N ARG A 194 0.59 -5.52 -15.48
CA ARG A 194 -0.78 -5.15 -15.88
C ARG A 194 -0.87 -4.84 -17.37
N ALA A 195 0.06 -4.06 -17.92
CA ALA A 195 0.09 -3.74 -19.34
C ALA A 195 0.36 -4.98 -20.22
N ALA A 196 1.14 -5.95 -19.73
CA ALA A 196 1.36 -7.22 -20.45
C ALA A 196 0.09 -8.09 -20.46
N ILE A 197 -0.63 -8.17 -19.34
CA ILE A 197 -1.94 -8.83 -19.25
C ILE A 197 -2.94 -8.19 -20.21
N THR A 198 -3.06 -6.85 -20.20
CA THR A 198 -3.98 -6.11 -21.07
C THR A 198 -3.79 -6.43 -22.56
N LYS A 199 -2.57 -6.76 -23.00
CA LYS A 199 -2.28 -7.13 -24.39
C LYS A 199 -2.75 -8.53 -24.78
N GLN A 200 -2.95 -9.43 -23.81
CA GLN A 200 -3.35 -10.82 -24.05
C GLN A 200 -4.86 -11.06 -23.92
N VAL A 201 -5.55 -10.19 -23.18
CA VAL A 201 -7.00 -10.30 -22.98
C VAL A 201 -7.79 -9.47 -24.01
N ALA A 202 -9.09 -9.73 -24.12
CA ALA A 202 -9.96 -8.96 -24.99
C ALA A 202 -9.95 -7.47 -24.62
N SER A 203 -10.02 -6.59 -25.63
CA SER A 203 -10.05 -5.14 -25.41
C SER A 203 -11.23 -4.75 -24.51
N GLY A 204 -10.96 -3.95 -23.49
CA GLY A 204 -11.97 -3.53 -22.52
C GLY A 204 -12.35 -4.60 -21.49
N ALA A 205 -11.67 -5.76 -21.47
CA ALA A 205 -11.85 -6.74 -20.42
C ALA A 205 -11.34 -6.22 -19.07
N PHE A 206 -11.98 -6.72 -18.02
CA PHE A 206 -11.64 -6.47 -16.63
C PHE A 206 -10.95 -7.68 -16.02
N PHE A 207 -9.95 -7.43 -15.17
CA PHE A 207 -9.19 -8.43 -14.43
C PHE A 207 -8.57 -7.77 -13.20
N TRP A 208 -8.24 -8.60 -12.20
CA TRP A 208 -7.60 -8.18 -10.97
C TRP A 208 -6.10 -8.45 -11.04
N THR A 209 -5.31 -7.61 -10.35
CA THR A 209 -3.86 -7.78 -10.22
C THR A 209 -3.41 -7.71 -8.77
N THR A 210 -4.36 -7.83 -7.85
CA THR A 210 -4.20 -7.61 -6.41
C THR A 210 -5.04 -8.65 -5.67
N CYS A 211 -4.92 -8.69 -4.34
CA CYS A 211 -5.74 -9.54 -3.49
C CYS A 211 -5.61 -11.02 -3.85
N TRP A 212 -6.74 -11.72 -3.99
CA TRP A 212 -6.80 -13.13 -4.34
C TRP A 212 -6.11 -13.46 -5.67
N ALA A 213 -5.97 -12.49 -6.57
CA ALA A 213 -5.28 -12.71 -7.84
C ALA A 213 -3.75 -12.67 -7.68
N MET A 214 -3.21 -12.08 -6.61
CA MET A 214 -1.78 -11.92 -6.42
C MET A 214 -1.22 -13.00 -5.50
N ASN A 215 -0.29 -13.81 -6.02
CA ASN A 215 0.59 -14.64 -5.22
C ASN A 215 2.02 -14.09 -5.31
N LEU A 216 2.34 -13.19 -4.39
CA LEU A 216 3.60 -12.47 -4.38
C LEU A 216 4.80 -13.43 -4.20
N GLU A 217 4.73 -14.39 -3.28
CA GLU A 217 5.82 -15.33 -2.99
C GLU A 217 6.12 -16.26 -4.18
N GLN A 218 5.08 -16.61 -4.97
CA GLN A 218 5.24 -17.39 -6.20
C GLN A 218 5.52 -16.53 -7.44
N GLN A 219 5.56 -15.20 -7.28
CA GLN A 219 5.71 -14.24 -8.38
C GLN A 219 4.68 -14.45 -9.50
N GLU A 220 3.43 -14.67 -9.11
CA GLU A 220 2.32 -15.00 -10.01
C GLU A 220 1.13 -14.08 -9.77
N ILE A 221 0.50 -13.64 -10.87
CA ILE A 221 -0.84 -13.07 -10.88
C ILE A 221 -1.74 -14.02 -11.64
N LYS A 222 -2.80 -14.50 -11.00
CA LYS A 222 -3.78 -15.40 -11.58
C LYS A 222 -5.19 -14.83 -11.39
N SER A 223 -5.82 -14.39 -12.47
CA SER A 223 -7.11 -13.70 -12.41
C SER A 223 -8.09 -14.25 -13.43
N VAL A 224 -9.35 -14.37 -13.02
CA VAL A 224 -10.47 -14.45 -13.97
C VAL A 224 -10.51 -13.17 -14.80
N VAL A 225 -10.84 -13.30 -16.07
CA VAL A 225 -11.02 -12.22 -17.03
C VAL A 225 -12.50 -12.11 -17.34
N GLN A 226 -13.04 -10.90 -17.19
CA GLN A 226 -14.46 -10.61 -17.37
C GLN A 226 -14.66 -9.54 -18.45
N LYS A 227 -15.82 -9.49 -19.11
CA LYS A 227 -16.17 -8.31 -19.92
C LYS A 227 -16.21 -7.05 -19.04
N GLY A 228 -15.70 -5.93 -19.56
CA GLY A 228 -15.75 -4.65 -18.83
C GLY A 228 -17.16 -4.15 -18.55
N ASP A 229 -18.13 -4.52 -19.40
CA ASP A 229 -19.56 -4.20 -19.28
C ASP A 229 -20.39 -5.43 -18.84
N ALA A 230 -19.82 -6.31 -18.04
CA ALA A 230 -20.50 -7.51 -17.56
C ALA A 230 -21.80 -7.19 -16.79
N ARG A 231 -22.79 -8.07 -16.95
CA ARG A 231 -24.13 -7.90 -16.35
C ARG A 231 -24.15 -8.09 -14.84
N CYS A 232 -23.19 -8.83 -14.30
CA CYS A 232 -23.06 -9.09 -12.87
C CYS A 232 -21.61 -9.46 -12.52
N HIS A 233 -21.23 -9.37 -11.24
CA HIS A 233 -19.88 -9.71 -10.77
C HIS A 233 -19.43 -11.17 -11.02
N ALA A 234 -20.38 -12.07 -11.29
CA ALA A 234 -20.11 -13.49 -11.55
C ALA A 234 -20.51 -13.93 -12.98
N CYS A 235 -20.83 -12.99 -13.87
CA CYS A 235 -21.36 -13.25 -15.21
C CYS A 235 -20.35 -12.87 -16.29
N ASP A 236 -20.58 -13.33 -17.53
CA ASP A 236 -19.86 -12.85 -18.71
C ASP A 236 -18.33 -12.98 -18.58
N MET A 237 -17.90 -14.08 -17.96
CA MET A 237 -16.49 -14.47 -17.90
C MET A 237 -15.98 -14.81 -19.30
N LEU A 238 -14.74 -14.43 -19.55
CA LEU A 238 -14.05 -14.63 -20.83
C LEU A 238 -12.99 -15.72 -20.74
N GLY A 239 -12.58 -16.10 -19.53
CA GLY A 239 -11.50 -17.03 -19.28
C GLY A 239 -10.68 -16.64 -18.06
N GLU A 240 -9.45 -17.14 -18.02
CA GLU A 240 -8.48 -16.90 -16.95
C GLU A 240 -7.16 -16.43 -17.55
N VAL A 241 -6.49 -15.49 -16.89
CA VAL A 241 -5.13 -15.06 -17.21
C VAL A 241 -4.19 -15.40 -16.07
N THR A 242 -3.05 -15.98 -16.42
CA THR A 242 -1.93 -16.23 -15.52
C THR A 242 -0.73 -15.45 -16.04
N ALA A 243 -0.13 -14.62 -15.19
CA ALA A 243 1.07 -13.86 -15.48
C ALA A 243 2.13 -14.15 -14.43
N HIS A 244 3.30 -14.58 -14.87
CA HIS A 244 4.47 -14.68 -14.01
C HIS A 244 5.31 -13.41 -14.14
N PHE A 245 5.92 -12.99 -13.04
CA PHE A 245 6.80 -11.84 -13.02
C PHE A 245 8.10 -12.15 -12.26
N ARG A 246 9.02 -11.21 -12.30
CA ARG A 246 10.14 -11.12 -11.36
C ARG A 246 10.23 -9.70 -10.83
N LEU A 247 10.77 -9.55 -9.64
CA LEU A 247 11.14 -8.24 -9.15
C LEU A 247 12.52 -7.84 -9.65
N HIS A 248 12.64 -6.56 -10.00
CA HIS A 248 13.91 -5.88 -10.23
C HIS A 248 13.85 -4.60 -9.40
N GLY A 249 14.32 -4.71 -8.16
CA GLY A 249 14.03 -3.72 -7.12
C GLY A 249 12.51 -3.55 -6.93
N ALA A 250 12.03 -2.31 -6.93
CA ALA A 250 10.61 -2.00 -6.75
C ALA A 250 9.73 -2.29 -7.97
N VAL A 251 10.27 -2.73 -9.11
CA VAL A 251 9.50 -2.91 -10.35
C VAL A 251 9.25 -4.39 -10.62
N ALA A 252 7.98 -4.76 -10.83
CA ALA A 252 7.62 -6.09 -11.30
C ALA A 252 7.71 -6.16 -12.83
N GLU A 253 8.62 -6.99 -13.33
CA GLU A 253 8.80 -7.24 -14.76
C GLU A 253 8.07 -8.52 -15.17
N PRO A 254 7.19 -8.49 -16.21
CA PRO A 254 6.52 -9.70 -16.67
C PRO A 254 7.53 -10.65 -17.32
N ILE A 255 7.45 -11.93 -16.96
CA ILE A 255 8.21 -13.03 -17.57
C ILE A 255 7.37 -13.71 -18.64
N SER A 256 6.13 -14.06 -18.31
CA SER A 256 5.18 -14.72 -19.19
C SER A 256 3.77 -14.30 -18.84
N VAL A 257 2.88 -14.36 -19.83
CA VAL A 257 1.45 -14.12 -19.68
C VAL A 257 0.73 -15.11 -20.58
N GLU A 258 -0.19 -15.87 -20.01
CA GLU A 258 -1.03 -16.82 -20.71
C GLU A 258 -2.49 -16.50 -20.41
N PHE A 259 -3.30 -16.37 -21.46
CA PHE A 259 -4.74 -16.25 -21.37
C PHE A 259 -5.40 -17.51 -21.92
N VAL A 260 -6.20 -18.18 -21.10
CA VAL A 260 -6.99 -19.35 -21.46
C VAL A 260 -8.45 -18.91 -21.52
N ALA A 261 -9.00 -18.87 -22.73
CA ALA A 261 -10.40 -18.51 -22.92
C ALA A 261 -11.34 -19.59 -22.37
N ASP A 262 -12.46 -19.17 -21.79
CA ASP A 262 -13.51 -20.11 -21.42
C ASP A 262 -14.08 -20.79 -22.67
N PRO A 263 -14.44 -22.09 -22.59
CA PRO A 263 -15.11 -22.75 -23.69
C PRO A 263 -16.42 -22.01 -24.01
N PRO A 264 -16.78 -21.85 -25.28
CA PRO A 264 -18.02 -21.20 -25.64
C PRO A 264 -19.19 -21.95 -24.99
N VAL A 265 -19.99 -21.24 -24.19
CA VAL A 265 -21.21 -21.79 -23.59
C VAL A 265 -22.17 -22.08 -24.74
N ALA A 266 -22.41 -23.37 -25.03
CA ALA A 266 -23.42 -23.77 -26.00
C ALA A 266 -24.80 -23.31 -25.49
N HIS A 267 -25.47 -22.48 -26.28
CA HIS A 267 -26.86 -22.04 -26.04
C HIS A 267 -27.86 -23.04 -26.63
#